data_AF-A0A0R3UQ22-F1
#
_entry.id   AF-A0A0R3UQ22-F1
#
_cell.length_a   1.000
_cell.length_b   1.000
_cell.length_c   1.000
_cell.angle_alpha   90.00
_cell.angle_beta   90.00
_cell.angle_gamma   90.00
#
_symmetry.space_group_name_H-M   'P 1'
#
loop_
_entity.id
_entity.type
_entity.pdbx_description
1 polymer ?
#
loop_
_entity_poly.entity_id
_entity_poly.type
_entity_poly.pdbx_seq_one_letter_code
_entity_poly.pdbx_strand_id
1 'polypeptide(L)'
;IRCSRQTCVLLSGNLENNINTYPPFPGKEKHLLRAQIARISAATHISPADFFQPNEDGEEAIANPEYEPLSPSELADSSLENWVHHSMFILPQGRTKSAPALKPESSSHGEDEEEDEEEEEEEEVGPPLLHPIAEDDDLDDGTPAWCVKQSPNGTVLVSSNYWPGAYAIATEERWWNVYIGWGQKQLSGEAYRPINLHPPVADQFDDSEEACREVDDPSHEEEEAWLAAHAELNADVADDENGDGSEESEEEDDEDDR
;
A
#
# COMPACT_ATOMS: atom_id res chain seq x y z
N ILE A 1 -4.74 3.99 1.94
CA ILE A 1 -5.99 3.36 1.41
C ILE A 1 -5.99 1.85 1.59
N ARG A 2 -4.89 1.13 1.27
CA ARG A 2 -4.81 -0.34 1.50
C ARG A 2 -5.22 -0.74 2.92
N CYS A 3 -4.58 -0.20 3.95
CA CYS A 3 -4.90 -0.51 5.35
C CYS A 3 -6.36 -0.21 5.72
N SER A 4 -6.97 0.86 5.19
CA SER A 4 -8.37 1.19 5.53
C SER A 4 -9.39 0.20 4.96
N ARG A 5 -9.00 -0.66 4.00
CA ARG A 5 -9.85 -1.76 3.52
C ARG A 5 -10.01 -2.87 4.56
N GLN A 6 -9.02 -3.03 5.43
CA GLN A 6 -8.99 -4.04 6.50
C GLN A 6 -9.47 -3.48 7.85
N THR A 7 -9.58 -2.16 7.98
CA THR A 7 -10.04 -1.47 9.19
C THR A 7 -11.56 -1.32 9.21
N CYS A 8 -12.25 -1.97 10.14
CA CYS A 8 -13.68 -1.79 10.41
C CYS A 8 -13.88 -1.16 11.80
N VAL A 9 -13.90 0.18 11.86
CA VAL A 9 -14.04 0.95 13.10
C VAL A 9 -15.04 2.08 12.89
N LEU A 10 -15.91 2.30 13.88
CA LEU A 10 -16.81 3.46 13.90
C LEU A 10 -16.04 4.72 14.27
N LEU A 11 -16.29 5.80 13.54
CA LEU A 11 -15.66 7.10 13.79
C LEU A 11 -16.17 7.69 15.12
N SER A 12 -15.26 8.21 15.93
CA SER A 12 -15.57 8.84 17.22
C SER A 12 -16.01 10.30 17.08
N GLY A 13 -15.68 10.93 15.95
CA GLY A 13 -15.85 12.36 15.73
C GLY A 13 -14.66 13.19 16.22
N ASN A 14 -13.64 12.56 16.82
CA ASN A 14 -12.39 13.22 17.19
C ASN A 14 -11.29 12.90 16.17
N LEU A 15 -10.93 13.89 15.36
CA LEU A 15 -9.94 13.77 14.29
C LEU A 15 -8.54 13.37 14.77
N GLU A 16 -8.19 13.65 16.02
CA GLU A 16 -6.88 13.36 16.62
C GLU A 16 -6.83 12.05 17.39
N ASN A 17 -7.93 11.27 17.39
CA ASN A 17 -8.00 9.97 18.02
C ASN A 17 -7.09 8.95 17.31
N ASN A 18 -6.45 8.07 18.09
CA ASN A 18 -5.60 7.00 17.56
C ASN A 18 -6.47 5.79 17.19
N ILE A 19 -6.20 5.19 16.04
CA ILE A 19 -6.90 3.98 15.60
C ILE A 19 -6.07 2.77 16.02
N ASN A 20 -6.52 2.09 17.07
CA ASN A 20 -5.87 0.90 17.58
C ASN A 20 -6.59 -0.34 17.02
N THR A 21 -6.15 -0.81 15.85
CA THR A 21 -6.64 -2.04 15.22
C THR A 21 -5.52 -2.99 14.91
N TYR A 22 -5.87 -4.25 14.66
CA TYR A 22 -4.98 -5.23 14.07
C TYR A 22 -5.63 -5.73 12.76
N PRO A 23 -4.98 -5.57 11.59
CA PRO A 23 -3.68 -4.93 11.34
C PRO A 23 -3.60 -3.44 11.76
N PRO A 24 -2.40 -2.94 12.10
CA PRO A 24 -2.21 -1.56 12.55
C PRO A 24 -2.52 -0.57 11.43
N PHE A 25 -3.31 0.46 11.75
CA PHE A 25 -3.59 1.53 10.82
C PHE A 25 -2.51 2.62 10.92
N PRO A 26 -1.80 2.97 9.83
CA PRO A 26 -0.75 3.98 9.85
C PRO A 26 -1.38 5.39 9.87
N GLY A 27 -1.83 5.84 11.04
CA GLY A 27 -2.39 7.18 11.19
C GLY A 27 -3.41 7.35 12.31
N LYS A 28 -4.03 8.52 12.31
CA LYS A 28 -5.11 8.91 13.21
C LYS A 28 -6.47 8.82 12.50
N GLU A 29 -7.53 9.08 13.25
CA GLU A 29 -8.91 9.08 12.74
C GLU A 29 -9.10 9.97 11.50
N LYS A 30 -8.45 11.15 11.44
CA LYS A 30 -8.49 12.01 10.24
C LYS A 30 -7.97 11.33 8.97
N HIS A 31 -6.95 10.47 9.07
CA HIS A 31 -6.40 9.76 7.92
C HIS A 31 -7.32 8.63 7.49
N LEU A 32 -7.96 7.94 8.43
CA LEU A 32 -8.99 6.95 8.12
C LEU A 32 -10.19 7.60 7.46
N LEU A 33 -10.70 8.72 8.01
CA LEU A 33 -11.79 9.49 7.42
C LEU A 33 -11.45 9.90 5.99
N ARG A 34 -10.25 10.46 5.76
CA ARG A 34 -9.81 10.85 4.41
C ARG A 34 -9.74 9.66 3.45
N ALA A 35 -9.31 8.49 3.93
CA ALA A 35 -9.27 7.27 3.15
C ALA A 35 -10.67 6.71 2.85
N GLN A 36 -11.62 6.80 3.79
CA GLN A 36 -13.02 6.41 3.56
C GLN A 36 -13.69 7.34 2.55
N ILE A 37 -13.48 8.66 2.64
CA ILE A 37 -13.97 9.62 1.64
C ILE A 37 -13.43 9.26 0.26
N ALA A 38 -12.13 8.96 0.13
CA ALA A 38 -11.56 8.55 -1.16
C ALA A 38 -12.26 7.31 -1.73
N ARG A 39 -12.47 6.28 -0.90
CA ARG A 39 -13.09 5.02 -1.31
C ARG A 39 -14.55 5.17 -1.69
N ILE A 40 -15.31 5.94 -0.92
CA ILE A 40 -16.73 6.19 -1.18
C ILE A 40 -16.84 7.01 -2.46
N SER A 41 -16.12 8.13 -2.58
CA SER A 41 -16.18 8.97 -3.78
C SER A 41 -15.81 8.20 -5.05
N ALA A 42 -14.75 7.39 -5.02
CA ALA A 42 -14.35 6.59 -6.17
C ALA A 42 -15.37 5.50 -6.55
N ALA A 43 -16.15 5.00 -5.58
CA ALA A 43 -17.09 3.89 -5.82
C ALA A 43 -18.54 4.35 -6.03
N THR A 44 -18.90 5.59 -5.66
CA THR A 44 -20.31 6.00 -5.63
C THR A 44 -20.60 7.32 -6.35
N HIS A 45 -19.59 7.98 -6.91
CA HIS A 45 -19.82 9.17 -7.73
C HIS A 45 -20.24 8.75 -9.13
N ILE A 46 -21.55 8.80 -9.36
CA ILE A 46 -22.17 8.41 -10.62
C ILE A 46 -22.89 9.61 -11.25
N SER A 47 -23.05 9.57 -12.56
CA SER A 47 -23.75 10.60 -13.33
C SER A 47 -24.61 9.93 -14.41
N PRO A 48 -25.64 10.64 -14.93
CA PRO A 48 -26.31 10.21 -16.16
C PRO A 48 -25.29 9.95 -17.28
N ALA A 49 -25.56 8.94 -18.09
CA ALA A 49 -24.79 8.65 -19.31
C ALA A 49 -24.70 9.90 -20.20
N ASP A 50 -23.58 10.06 -20.91
CA ASP A 50 -23.26 11.17 -21.80
C ASP A 50 -23.17 12.59 -21.16
N PHE A 51 -23.40 12.73 -19.85
CA PHE A 51 -23.23 14.01 -19.16
C PHE A 51 -21.76 14.46 -19.13
N PHE A 52 -20.85 13.51 -19.00
CA PHE A 52 -19.40 13.74 -19.07
C PHE A 52 -18.80 12.99 -20.26
N GLN A 53 -17.71 13.56 -20.79
CA GLN A 53 -16.83 12.93 -21.77
C GLN A 53 -15.40 12.94 -21.23
N PRO A 54 -14.56 11.96 -21.59
CA PRO A 54 -13.14 12.00 -21.22
C PRO A 54 -12.43 13.18 -21.88
N ASN A 55 -11.44 13.76 -21.21
CA ASN A 55 -10.52 14.74 -21.79
C ASN A 55 -9.59 14.11 -22.84
N GLU A 56 -8.78 14.92 -23.52
CA GLU A 56 -7.86 14.43 -24.57
C GLU A 56 -6.88 13.36 -24.06
N ASP A 57 -6.51 13.42 -22.78
CA ASP A 57 -5.62 12.46 -22.13
C ASP A 57 -6.36 11.23 -21.54
N GLY A 58 -7.69 11.22 -21.55
CA GLY A 58 -8.52 10.14 -20.98
C GLY A 58 -8.53 10.07 -19.44
N GLU A 59 -8.01 11.09 -18.77
CA GLU A 59 -7.82 11.11 -17.31
C GLU A 59 -8.96 11.83 -16.57
N GLU A 60 -9.58 12.83 -17.18
CA GLU A 60 -10.59 13.65 -16.50
C GLU A 60 -11.94 13.62 -17.23
N ALA A 61 -13.02 13.57 -16.46
CA ALA A 61 -14.38 13.68 -16.95
C ALA A 61 -14.78 15.16 -17.11
N ILE A 62 -14.91 15.63 -18.35
CA ILE A 62 -15.30 17.01 -18.70
C ILE A 62 -16.78 17.05 -19.08
N ALA A 63 -17.51 18.07 -18.63
CA ALA A 63 -18.93 18.22 -18.94
C ALA A 63 -19.16 18.32 -20.46
N ASN A 64 -20.04 17.47 -21.00
CA ASN A 64 -20.37 17.44 -22.41
C ASN A 64 -21.28 18.63 -22.76
N PRO A 65 -20.85 19.56 -23.65
CA PRO A 65 -21.67 20.69 -24.06
C PRO A 65 -22.89 20.31 -24.92
N GLU A 66 -22.89 19.12 -25.53
CA GLU A 66 -23.96 18.59 -26.38
C GLU A 66 -24.89 17.62 -25.63
N TYR A 67 -24.82 17.59 -24.29
CA TYR A 67 -25.65 16.70 -23.48
C TYR A 67 -27.15 16.99 -23.64
N GLU A 68 -27.91 15.97 -24.01
CA GLU A 68 -29.38 15.98 -23.99
C GLU A 68 -29.88 15.31 -22.72
N PRO A 69 -30.73 15.98 -21.91
CA PRO A 69 -31.21 15.40 -20.66
C PRO A 69 -32.11 14.19 -20.91
N LEU A 70 -31.73 13.05 -20.33
CA LEU A 70 -32.54 11.84 -20.28
C LEU A 70 -33.81 12.08 -19.45
N SER A 71 -34.92 11.47 -19.88
CA SER A 71 -36.16 11.55 -19.13
C SER A 71 -36.06 10.80 -17.79
N PRO A 72 -36.83 11.20 -16.76
CA PRO A 72 -36.84 10.49 -15.48
C PRO A 72 -37.22 9.02 -15.60
N SER A 73 -37.97 8.64 -16.62
CA SER A 73 -38.35 7.24 -16.88
C SER A 73 -37.18 6.41 -17.42
N GLU A 74 -36.33 7.01 -18.25
CA GLU A 74 -35.11 6.35 -18.78
C GLU A 74 -34.06 6.21 -17.67
N LEU A 75 -33.89 7.24 -16.84
CA LEU A 75 -32.99 7.19 -15.69
C LEU A 75 -33.44 6.19 -14.62
N ALA A 76 -34.75 5.91 -14.55
CA ALA A 76 -35.35 4.95 -13.63
C ALA A 76 -35.38 3.51 -14.19
N ASP A 77 -34.83 3.28 -15.38
CA ASP A 77 -34.83 1.94 -15.96
C ASP A 77 -34.09 0.95 -15.05
N SER A 78 -34.65 -0.26 -14.95
CA SER A 78 -34.12 -1.31 -14.08
C SER A 78 -32.81 -1.91 -14.60
N SER A 79 -32.47 -1.64 -15.87
CA SER A 79 -31.19 -2.01 -16.49
C SER A 79 -30.00 -1.25 -15.92
N LEU A 80 -30.21 -0.04 -15.37
CA LEU A 80 -29.17 0.86 -14.85
C LEU A 80 -28.09 1.28 -15.88
N GLU A 81 -28.27 1.00 -17.16
CA GLU A 81 -27.30 1.32 -18.24
C GLU A 81 -27.10 2.84 -18.40
N ASN A 82 -28.09 3.64 -18.02
CA ASN A 82 -28.09 5.09 -18.14
C ASN A 82 -27.29 5.83 -17.05
N TRP A 83 -26.53 5.09 -16.23
CA TRP A 83 -25.71 5.64 -15.16
C TRP A 83 -24.27 5.14 -15.29
N VAL A 84 -23.33 6.08 -15.20
CA VAL A 84 -21.89 5.82 -15.36
C VAL A 84 -21.09 6.39 -14.19
N HIS A 85 -19.97 5.74 -13.87
CA HIS A 85 -18.99 6.26 -12.90
C HIS A 85 -18.16 7.38 -13.53
N HIS A 86 -18.16 8.58 -12.92
CA HIS A 86 -17.34 9.71 -13.39
C HIS A 86 -16.12 10.00 -12.51
N SER A 87 -15.89 9.18 -11.49
CA SER A 87 -14.66 9.24 -10.69
C SER A 87 -13.73 8.10 -11.08
N MET A 88 -12.41 8.34 -10.97
CA MET A 88 -11.43 7.29 -11.22
C MET A 88 -11.56 6.16 -10.20
N PHE A 89 -11.49 4.92 -10.70
CA PHE A 89 -11.42 3.74 -9.86
C PHE A 89 -10.14 3.70 -9.02
N ILE A 90 -10.23 3.22 -7.78
CA ILE A 90 -9.06 3.03 -6.91
C ILE A 90 -8.66 1.55 -6.91
N LEU A 91 -7.52 1.26 -7.53
CA LEU A 91 -6.91 -0.06 -7.60
C LEU A 91 -6.70 -0.70 -6.21
N PRO A 92 -6.59 -2.03 -6.10
CA PRO A 92 -6.11 -2.71 -4.89
C PRO A 92 -4.86 -2.09 -4.26
N GLN A 93 -3.92 -1.61 -5.10
CA GLN A 93 -2.77 -0.82 -4.67
C GLN A 93 -3.11 0.50 -3.93
N GLY A 94 -4.33 0.98 -3.99
CA GLY A 94 -4.79 2.20 -3.31
C GLY A 94 -4.46 3.50 -4.05
N ARG A 95 -4.15 3.41 -5.34
CA ARG A 95 -3.92 4.52 -6.28
C ARG A 95 -4.90 4.38 -7.46
N THR A 96 -5.06 5.44 -8.26
CA THR A 96 -5.91 5.41 -9.46
C THR A 96 -5.15 5.01 -10.73
N LYS A 97 -3.82 5.07 -10.69
CA LYS A 97 -2.92 4.59 -11.73
C LYS A 97 -1.94 3.61 -11.10
N SER A 98 -1.56 2.57 -11.85
CA SER A 98 -0.50 1.66 -11.43
C SER A 98 0.77 2.46 -11.13
N ALA A 99 1.49 2.07 -10.07
CA ALA A 99 2.77 2.66 -9.79
C ALA A 99 3.75 2.21 -10.89
N PRO A 100 4.57 3.12 -11.47
CA PRO A 100 5.62 2.67 -12.37
C PRO A 100 6.56 1.74 -11.58
N ALA A 101 6.88 0.58 -12.17
CA ALA A 101 7.87 -0.33 -11.60
C ALA A 101 9.17 0.45 -11.33
N LEU A 102 9.58 0.47 -10.06
CA LEU A 102 10.88 1.01 -9.68
C LEU A 102 11.92 0.03 -10.19
N LYS A 103 12.42 0.26 -11.42
CA LYS A 103 13.65 -0.40 -11.86
C LYS A 103 14.75 -0.03 -10.86
N PRO A 104 15.41 -0.98 -10.19
CA PRO A 104 16.46 -0.67 -9.24
C PRO A 104 17.66 -0.06 -10.01
N GLU A 105 17.79 1.26 -9.99
CA GLU A 105 19.03 1.92 -10.42
C GLU A 105 20.08 1.80 -9.31
N SER A 106 20.81 0.68 -9.29
CA SER A 106 22.14 0.46 -8.69
C SER A 106 22.39 -1.05 -8.59
N SER A 107 23.23 -1.67 -9.42
CA SER A 107 24.65 -1.72 -9.10
C SER A 107 25.50 -2.05 -10.33
N SER A 108 26.36 -1.11 -10.71
CA SER A 108 27.53 -1.40 -11.53
C SER A 108 28.58 -2.07 -10.64
N HIS A 109 28.51 -3.40 -10.49
CA HIS A 109 29.67 -4.28 -10.27
C HIS A 109 29.23 -5.75 -10.25
N GLY A 110 29.72 -6.50 -11.25
CA GLY A 110 30.17 -7.90 -11.16
C GLY A 110 29.24 -8.99 -10.64
N GLU A 111 28.85 -9.88 -11.55
CA GLU A 111 28.70 -11.34 -11.37
C GLU A 111 27.78 -11.81 -10.22
N ASP A 112 26.49 -11.99 -10.50
CA ASP A 112 25.90 -13.31 -10.79
C ASP A 112 24.43 -13.10 -11.22
N GLU A 113 24.06 -13.73 -12.34
CA GLU A 113 22.68 -13.80 -12.84
C GLU A 113 21.91 -14.82 -11.98
N GLU A 114 21.35 -14.38 -10.85
CA GLU A 114 20.11 -15.00 -10.38
C GLU A 114 18.97 -14.21 -11.02
N GLU A 115 18.29 -14.85 -11.97
CA GLU A 115 16.97 -14.44 -12.42
C GLU A 115 16.05 -14.47 -11.18
N ASP A 116 16.05 -13.39 -10.41
CA ASP A 116 14.89 -13.02 -9.61
C ASP A 116 13.76 -12.94 -10.65
N GLU A 117 12.91 -13.96 -10.67
CA GLU A 117 11.55 -13.86 -11.18
C GLU A 117 10.89 -12.76 -10.34
N GLU A 118 11.17 -11.49 -10.68
CA GLU A 118 10.32 -10.36 -10.33
C GLU A 118 8.94 -10.83 -10.78
N GLU A 119 8.10 -11.25 -9.83
CA GLU A 119 6.67 -11.40 -10.06
C GLU A 119 6.29 -10.09 -10.73
N GLU A 120 6.12 -10.10 -12.06
CA GLU A 120 5.58 -8.99 -12.80
C GLU A 120 4.22 -8.80 -12.15
N GLU A 121 4.13 -7.89 -11.17
CA GLU A 121 2.88 -7.49 -10.54
C GLU A 121 2.05 -7.01 -11.73
N GLU A 122 1.20 -7.91 -12.27
CA GLU A 122 0.40 -7.66 -13.45
C GLU A 122 -0.20 -6.28 -13.27
N GLU A 123 0.10 -5.36 -14.21
CA GLU A 123 -0.34 -3.99 -14.06
C GLU A 123 -1.84 -4.01 -13.81
N GLU A 124 -2.26 -3.70 -12.59
CA GLU A 124 -3.66 -3.78 -12.22
C GLU A 124 -4.40 -2.71 -13.03
N VAL A 125 -5.03 -3.12 -14.12
CA VAL A 125 -5.84 -2.24 -14.97
C VAL A 125 -7.25 -2.22 -14.40
N GLY A 126 -7.64 -1.08 -13.85
CA GLY A 126 -9.02 -0.85 -13.41
C GLY A 126 -9.99 -0.67 -14.58
N PRO A 127 -11.30 -0.62 -14.30
CA PRO A 127 -12.31 -0.29 -15.30
C PRO A 127 -12.01 1.07 -15.95
N PRO A 128 -12.38 1.27 -17.22
CA PRO A 128 -12.22 2.56 -17.88
C PRO A 128 -13.07 3.64 -17.20
N LEU A 129 -12.69 4.91 -17.41
CA LEU A 129 -13.51 6.04 -17.00
C LEU A 129 -14.88 5.98 -17.71
N LEU A 130 -15.95 6.40 -17.04
CA LEU A 130 -17.34 6.33 -17.55
C LEU A 130 -17.87 4.91 -17.75
N HIS A 131 -17.36 3.94 -16.98
CA HIS A 131 -17.91 2.59 -16.93
C HIS A 131 -19.38 2.59 -16.43
N PRO A 132 -20.29 1.85 -17.10
CA PRO A 132 -21.67 1.72 -16.66
C PRO A 132 -21.79 1.01 -15.31
N ILE A 133 -22.68 1.50 -14.44
CA ILE A 133 -22.90 0.86 -13.12
C ILE A 133 -23.61 -0.51 -13.22
N ALA A 134 -24.18 -0.83 -14.38
CA ALA A 134 -24.82 -2.10 -14.66
C ALA A 134 -23.82 -3.26 -14.75
N GLU A 135 -22.54 -2.96 -15.00
CA GLU A 135 -21.44 -3.91 -15.08
C GLU A 135 -20.73 -4.10 -13.72
N ASP A 136 -21.14 -3.38 -12.67
CA ASP A 136 -20.59 -3.53 -11.32
C ASP A 136 -20.95 -4.91 -10.72
N ASP A 137 -19.99 -5.54 -10.03
CA ASP A 137 -20.18 -6.85 -9.39
C ASP A 137 -21.28 -6.85 -8.32
N ASP A 138 -22.19 -7.82 -8.37
CA ASP A 138 -23.17 -8.07 -7.32
C ASP A 138 -22.50 -8.36 -5.96
N LEU A 139 -23.21 -8.09 -4.87
CA LEU A 139 -22.77 -8.49 -3.53
C LEU A 139 -22.72 -10.02 -3.41
N ASP A 140 -21.94 -10.52 -2.46
CA ASP A 140 -21.77 -11.97 -2.21
C ASP A 140 -23.10 -12.73 -1.99
N ASP A 141 -24.13 -12.04 -1.49
CA ASP A 141 -25.49 -12.59 -1.29
C ASP A 141 -26.34 -12.65 -2.58
N GLY A 142 -25.78 -12.28 -3.73
CA GLY A 142 -26.51 -12.15 -5.01
C GLY A 142 -27.42 -10.92 -5.09
N THR A 143 -27.20 -9.92 -4.22
CA THR A 143 -27.92 -8.64 -4.27
C THR A 143 -27.19 -7.69 -5.21
N PRO A 144 -27.88 -6.99 -6.13
CA PRO A 144 -27.20 -6.09 -7.07
C PRO A 144 -26.43 -4.98 -6.35
N ALA A 145 -25.33 -4.50 -6.94
CA ALA A 145 -24.52 -3.41 -6.39
C ALA A 145 -25.34 -2.13 -6.16
N TRP A 146 -26.34 -1.90 -7.01
CA TRP A 146 -27.15 -0.69 -7.08
C TRP A 146 -28.64 -1.01 -7.11
N CYS A 147 -29.45 -0.06 -6.63
CA CYS A 147 -30.90 -0.12 -6.68
C CYS A 147 -31.48 1.24 -7.06
N VAL A 148 -32.40 1.26 -8.03
CA VAL A 148 -33.10 2.48 -8.47
C VAL A 148 -34.55 2.52 -7.98
N LYS A 149 -35.01 3.72 -7.62
CA LYS A 149 -36.39 4.01 -7.22
C LYS A 149 -36.81 5.34 -7.84
N GLN A 150 -38.01 5.37 -8.41
CA GLN A 150 -38.61 6.60 -8.92
C GLN A 150 -39.69 7.09 -7.95
N SER A 151 -39.67 8.39 -7.66
CA SER A 151 -40.75 9.04 -6.91
C SER A 151 -41.89 9.43 -7.84
N PRO A 152 -43.14 9.56 -7.33
CA PRO A 152 -44.26 10.05 -8.12
C PRO A 152 -44.07 11.47 -8.69
N ASN A 153 -43.12 12.23 -8.13
CA ASN A 153 -42.81 13.60 -8.55
C ASN A 153 -41.77 13.67 -9.68
N GLY A 154 -41.36 12.53 -10.26
CA GLY A 154 -40.37 12.47 -11.33
C GLY A 154 -38.91 12.56 -10.84
N THR A 155 -38.65 12.32 -9.55
CA THR A 155 -37.27 12.23 -9.03
C THR A 155 -36.81 10.78 -9.03
N VAL A 156 -35.64 10.53 -9.58
CA VAL A 156 -34.98 9.22 -9.56
C VAL A 156 -33.96 9.20 -8.44
N LEU A 157 -33.98 8.12 -7.65
CA LEU A 157 -33.04 7.85 -6.58
C LEU A 157 -32.34 6.54 -6.89
N VAL A 158 -31.03 6.60 -7.12
CA VAL A 158 -30.14 5.44 -7.19
C VAL A 158 -29.40 5.31 -5.88
N SER A 159 -29.39 4.12 -5.31
CA SER A 159 -28.79 3.81 -4.00
C SER A 159 -27.76 2.71 -4.13
N SER A 160 -26.60 2.88 -3.49
CA SER A 160 -25.56 1.84 -3.44
C SER A 160 -25.82 0.87 -2.31
N ASN A 161 -25.75 -0.43 -2.60
CA ASN A 161 -25.82 -1.48 -1.60
C ASN A 161 -24.45 -1.76 -0.97
N TYR A 162 -23.34 -1.55 -1.70
CA TYR A 162 -21.99 -1.63 -1.12
C TYR A 162 -21.70 -0.53 -0.12
N TRP A 163 -22.22 0.67 -0.34
CA TRP A 163 -22.04 1.80 0.57
C TRP A 163 -23.40 2.31 1.04
N PRO A 164 -23.99 1.67 2.06
CA PRO A 164 -25.26 2.10 2.62
C PRO A 164 -25.19 3.58 3.05
N GLY A 165 -26.06 4.39 2.46
CA GLY A 165 -26.06 5.84 2.64
C GLY A 165 -25.55 6.64 1.44
N ALA A 166 -24.97 5.98 0.43
CA ALA A 166 -24.64 6.62 -0.85
C ALA A 166 -25.87 6.66 -1.76
N TYR A 167 -26.23 7.87 -2.19
CA TYR A 167 -27.39 8.12 -3.04
C TYR A 167 -27.00 9.04 -4.20
N ALA A 168 -27.44 8.69 -5.40
CA ALA A 168 -27.50 9.60 -6.54
C ALA A 168 -28.96 9.99 -6.77
N ILE A 169 -29.21 11.29 -6.85
CA ILE A 169 -30.54 11.85 -7.03
C ILE A 169 -30.55 12.55 -8.36
N ALA A 170 -31.47 12.20 -9.26
CA ALA A 170 -31.69 12.90 -10.51
C ALA A 170 -33.12 13.43 -10.62
N THR A 171 -33.22 14.62 -11.20
CA THR A 171 -34.43 15.31 -11.64
C THR A 171 -34.25 15.68 -13.11
N GLU A 172 -35.31 16.12 -13.79
CA GLU A 172 -35.27 16.42 -15.24
C GLU A 172 -34.09 17.31 -15.67
N GLU A 173 -33.66 18.27 -14.84
CA GLU A 173 -32.59 19.21 -15.20
C GLU A 173 -31.29 19.05 -14.40
N ARG A 174 -31.32 18.29 -13.29
CA ARG A 174 -30.22 18.31 -12.30
C ARG A 174 -30.05 16.97 -11.62
N TRP A 175 -28.81 16.67 -11.27
CA TRP A 175 -28.45 15.49 -10.50
C TRP A 175 -27.42 15.83 -9.41
N TRP A 176 -27.38 15.00 -8.36
CA TRP A 176 -26.46 15.15 -7.23
C TRP A 176 -26.06 13.78 -6.68
N ASN A 177 -24.83 13.68 -6.18
CA ASN A 177 -24.39 12.57 -5.33
C ASN A 177 -24.29 13.05 -3.89
N VAL A 178 -24.81 12.25 -2.97
CA VAL A 178 -24.72 12.51 -1.53
C VAL A 178 -24.45 11.22 -0.78
N TYR A 179 -23.56 11.30 0.21
CA TYR A 179 -23.30 10.21 1.14
C TYR A 179 -23.74 10.62 2.55
N ILE A 180 -24.62 9.83 3.17
CA ILE A 180 -25.08 9.99 4.55
C ILE A 180 -25.08 8.62 5.23
N GLY A 181 -24.04 8.34 6.00
CA GLY A 181 -23.90 7.04 6.66
C GLY A 181 -22.68 6.94 7.58
N TRP A 182 -22.37 5.72 7.99
CA TRP A 182 -21.33 5.41 8.98
C TRP A 182 -19.92 5.26 8.40
N GLY A 183 -19.76 5.38 7.08
CA GLY A 183 -18.48 5.17 6.39
C GLY A 183 -18.02 3.71 6.38
N GLN A 184 -18.95 2.76 6.50
CA GLN A 184 -18.67 1.32 6.45
C GLN A 184 -19.15 0.73 5.13
N LYS A 185 -18.31 -0.09 4.51
CA LYS A 185 -18.69 -0.89 3.34
C LYS A 185 -19.60 -2.02 3.84
N GLN A 186 -20.70 -2.27 3.13
CA GLN A 186 -21.54 -3.43 3.38
C GLN A 186 -20.70 -4.68 3.12
N LEU A 187 -20.58 -5.50 4.16
CA LEU A 187 -19.96 -6.81 4.10
C LEU A 187 -21.12 -7.79 4.32
N SER A 188 -21.51 -8.51 3.26
CA SER A 188 -22.43 -9.64 3.39
C SER A 188 -21.81 -10.68 4.34
N GLY A 189 -22.64 -11.55 4.93
CA GLY A 189 -22.37 -12.39 6.10
C GLY A 189 -21.07 -13.23 6.13
N GLU A 190 -20.31 -13.32 5.04
CA GLU A 190 -19.01 -14.02 4.97
C GLU A 190 -17.77 -13.10 4.85
N ALA A 191 -17.96 -11.79 4.65
CA ALA A 191 -16.91 -10.88 4.14
C ALA A 191 -16.11 -10.09 5.20
N TYR A 192 -16.62 -9.88 6.42
CA TYR A 192 -15.76 -9.40 7.52
C TYR A 192 -15.19 -10.59 8.30
N ARG A 193 -14.09 -11.14 7.78
CA ARG A 193 -13.23 -12.01 8.57
C ARG A 193 -12.18 -11.11 9.22
N PRO A 194 -12.22 -10.88 10.55
CA PRO A 194 -11.12 -10.19 11.20
C PRO A 194 -9.86 -10.97 10.83
N ILE A 195 -8.89 -10.29 10.21
CA ILE A 195 -7.59 -10.86 9.89
C ILE A 195 -6.88 -11.07 11.23
N ASN A 196 -7.23 -12.16 11.90
CA ASN A 196 -6.69 -12.60 13.17
C ASN A 196 -5.52 -13.57 12.95
N LEU A 197 -5.04 -13.71 11.71
CA LEU A 197 -3.79 -14.42 11.47
C LEU A 197 -2.65 -13.51 11.90
N HIS A 198 -1.89 -13.99 12.88
CA HIS A 198 -0.58 -13.42 13.17
C HIS A 198 0.26 -13.44 11.89
N PRO A 199 1.20 -12.49 11.70
CA PRO A 199 2.07 -12.53 10.54
C PRO A 199 2.76 -13.90 10.52
N PRO A 200 3.03 -14.47 9.33
CA PRO A 200 3.84 -15.67 9.23
C PRO A 200 5.09 -15.52 10.09
N VAL A 201 5.40 -16.54 10.89
CA VAL A 201 6.64 -16.55 11.66
C VAL A 201 7.77 -16.65 10.66
N ALA A 202 8.78 -15.79 10.77
CA ALA A 202 9.95 -15.87 9.91
C ALA A 202 10.63 -17.22 10.11
N ASP A 203 11.02 -17.84 8.99
CA ASP A 203 11.78 -19.09 9.03
C ASP A 203 13.11 -18.86 9.75
N GLN A 204 13.55 -19.87 10.49
CA GLN A 204 14.88 -19.86 11.09
C GLN A 204 15.90 -20.12 10.00
N PHE A 205 17.12 -19.62 10.20
CA PHE A 205 18.24 -19.98 9.34
C PHE A 205 18.40 -21.50 9.34
N ASP A 206 18.63 -22.08 8.15
CA ASP A 206 18.84 -23.52 8.03
C ASP A 206 20.29 -23.86 8.42
N ASP A 207 20.48 -24.24 9.68
CA ASP A 207 21.78 -24.63 10.23
C ASP A 207 22.35 -25.92 9.58
N SER A 208 21.62 -26.59 8.65
CA SER A 208 22.10 -27.83 8.02
C SER A 208 23.16 -27.60 6.94
N GLU A 209 23.24 -26.40 6.35
CA GLU A 209 24.21 -26.07 5.31
C GLU A 209 25.57 -25.65 5.88
N GLU A 210 25.59 -25.09 7.09
CA GLU A 210 26.80 -24.86 7.88
C GLU A 210 27.09 -26.05 8.80
N ALA A 211 27.42 -27.20 8.21
CA ALA A 211 28.14 -28.21 8.96
C ALA A 211 29.40 -27.52 9.51
N CYS A 212 29.47 -27.32 10.83
CA CYS A 212 30.69 -26.88 11.51
C CYS A 212 31.79 -27.90 11.21
N ARG A 213 32.45 -27.73 10.07
CA ARG A 213 33.52 -28.59 9.62
C ARG A 213 34.73 -28.10 10.37
N GLU A 214 35.16 -28.89 11.35
CA GLU A 214 36.50 -28.75 11.91
C GLU A 214 37.46 -28.76 10.72
N VAL A 215 38.12 -27.61 10.52
CA VAL A 215 39.26 -27.52 9.61
C VAL A 215 40.36 -28.36 10.22
N ASP A 216 40.96 -29.25 9.44
CA ASP A 216 42.10 -30.04 9.90
C ASP A 216 43.21 -29.10 10.39
N ASP A 217 43.79 -29.42 11.55
CA ASP A 217 44.93 -28.66 12.07
C ASP A 217 46.06 -28.64 11.02
N PRO A 218 46.68 -27.48 10.75
CA PRO A 218 47.76 -27.39 9.77
C PRO A 218 48.89 -28.35 10.16
N SER A 219 49.51 -28.97 9.15
CA SER A 219 50.65 -29.84 9.40
C SER A 219 51.88 -29.02 9.81
N HIS A 220 52.83 -29.66 10.52
CA HIS A 220 54.08 -29.02 10.94
C HIS A 220 54.86 -28.38 9.77
N GLU A 221 54.85 -29.01 8.59
CA GLU A 221 55.53 -28.47 7.41
C GLU A 221 54.86 -27.20 6.86
N GLU A 222 53.53 -27.12 6.95
CA GLU A 222 52.75 -25.94 6.54
C GLU A 222 52.91 -24.79 7.54
N GLU A 223 53.01 -25.09 8.84
CA GLU A 223 53.32 -24.10 9.88
C GLU A 223 54.73 -23.52 9.69
N GLU A 224 55.74 -24.36 9.44
CA GLU A 224 57.11 -23.92 9.17
C GLU A 224 57.20 -23.08 7.89
N ALA A 225 56.47 -23.46 6.84
CA ALA A 225 56.40 -22.68 5.60
C ALA A 225 55.69 -21.34 5.81
N TRP A 226 54.62 -21.30 6.60
CA TRP A 226 53.93 -20.06 6.97
C TRP A 226 54.85 -19.15 7.79
N LEU A 227 55.57 -19.70 8.77
CA LEU A 227 56.57 -19.00 9.57
C LEU A 227 57.71 -18.45 8.71
N ALA A 228 58.23 -19.23 7.77
CA ALA A 228 59.28 -18.79 6.86
C ALA A 228 58.80 -17.70 5.89
N ALA A 229 57.58 -17.81 5.37
CA ALA A 229 56.98 -16.81 4.49
C ALA A 229 56.66 -15.50 5.21
N HIS A 230 56.28 -15.57 6.49
CA HIS A 230 55.99 -14.40 7.32
C HIS A 230 57.20 -13.94 8.15
N ALA A 231 58.36 -14.58 8.03
CA ALA A 231 59.58 -14.19 8.74
C ALA A 231 60.11 -12.83 8.29
N GLU A 232 59.94 -12.48 7.01
CA GLU A 232 60.34 -11.17 6.49
C GLU A 232 59.43 -10.06 7.04
N LEU A 233 58.12 -10.33 7.15
CA LEU A 233 57.14 -9.41 7.73
C LEU A 233 57.33 -9.22 9.24
N ASN A 234 57.70 -10.29 9.97
CA ASN A 234 57.98 -10.23 11.40
C ASN A 234 59.36 -9.63 11.72
N ALA A 235 60.31 -9.68 10.77
CA ALA A 235 61.61 -9.01 10.92
C ALA A 235 61.49 -7.49 10.84
N ASP A 236 60.56 -6.96 10.04
CA ASP A 236 60.26 -5.52 9.98
C ASP A 236 59.60 -5.00 11.27
N VAL A 237 58.85 -5.84 12.00
CA VAL A 237 58.26 -5.48 13.31
C VAL A 237 59.30 -5.51 14.43
N ALA A 238 60.32 -6.37 14.32
CA ALA A 238 61.38 -6.49 15.33
C ALA A 238 62.44 -5.38 15.27
N ASP A 239 62.54 -4.62 14.17
CA ASP A 239 63.44 -3.47 14.05
C ASP A 239 62.86 -2.19 14.68
N ASP A 240 61.54 -2.12 14.90
CA ASP A 240 60.87 -0.96 15.53
C ASP A 240 60.78 -1.05 17.08
N GLU A 241 61.01 -2.23 17.67
CA GLU A 241 60.99 -2.46 19.14
C GLU A 241 62.39 -2.42 19.83
N ASN A 242 63.44 -1.92 19.17
CA ASN A 242 64.77 -1.72 19.78
C ASN A 242 65.22 -0.24 19.80
N GLY A 243 64.26 0.68 19.98
CA GLY A 243 64.51 2.12 20.16
C GLY A 243 64.06 2.66 21.52
N ASP A 244 65.01 2.77 22.45
CA ASP A 244 65.04 3.70 23.61
C ASP A 244 64.12 3.43 24.82
N GLY A 245 64.74 3.26 26.00
CA GLY A 245 64.04 2.98 27.25
C GLY A 245 64.88 2.94 28.53
N SER A 246 65.73 3.97 28.73
CA SER A 246 66.16 4.53 30.03
C SER A 246 66.96 3.68 31.04
N GLU A 247 68.25 4.01 31.17
CA GLU A 247 68.98 4.05 32.45
C GLU A 247 69.26 5.52 32.78
N GLU A 248 68.78 6.04 33.92
CA GLU A 248 69.56 6.96 34.78
C GLU A 248 68.86 7.20 36.13
N SER A 249 69.71 7.27 37.15
CA SER A 249 69.48 7.22 38.59
C SER A 249 69.13 8.58 39.23
N GLU A 250 68.49 8.50 40.42
CA GLU A 250 68.58 9.38 41.62
C GLU A 250 68.58 10.91 41.42
N GLU A 251 67.67 11.67 42.05
CA GLU A 251 67.95 12.33 43.34
C GLU A 251 66.67 12.75 44.09
N GLU A 252 66.79 12.69 45.42
CA GLU A 252 65.85 13.09 46.47
C GLU A 252 65.52 14.59 46.42
N ASP A 253 64.27 14.98 46.73
CA ASP A 253 64.03 16.17 47.56
C ASP A 253 62.71 16.01 48.33
N ASP A 254 62.87 15.86 49.65
CA ASP A 254 61.84 16.07 50.65
C ASP A 254 61.34 17.51 50.60
N GLU A 255 60.03 17.76 50.70
CA GLU A 255 59.53 18.70 51.72
C GLU A 255 58.00 18.61 51.87
N ASP A 256 57.63 18.32 53.11
CA ASP A 256 56.29 18.37 53.71
C ASP A 256 55.90 19.85 54.01
N ASP A 257 54.61 20.06 54.29
CA ASP A 257 54.04 21.18 55.06
C ASP A 257 53.60 22.49 54.33
N ARG A 258 52.33 22.53 53.88
CA ARG A 258 51.25 23.42 54.40
C ARG A 258 49.96 23.44 53.58
#